data_AF-W2T6E2-F1
#
_entry.id   AF-W2T6E2-F1
#
_cell.length_a   1.000
_cell.length_b   1.000
_cell.length_c   1.000
_cell.angle_alpha   90.00
_cell.angle_beta   90.00
_cell.angle_gamma   90.00
#
_symmetry.space_group_name_H-M   'P 1'
#
loop_
_entity.id
_entity.type
_entity.pdbx_description
1 polymer ?
#
loop_
_entity_poly.entity_id
_entity_poly.type
_entity_poly.pdbx_seq_one_letter_code
_entity_poly.pdbx_strand_id
1 'polypeptide(L)'
;MTAYGIKPVAFDPRRHTHVIERGFCNICQIHVKEKTKHCRRCNICVEVFDHHCIWLNNCIGKKNYRMFVVLLTSIVFLSGGATILGFIQMLLWISDTDHMQEINGQMFPFDVPLWLWLLASFVSFAAHLAIAAVTAHLLQFHIKLCEFLEIPVFYKVYFYISPIPE
;
A
#
# COMPACT_ATOMS: atom_id res chain seq x y z
N MET A 1 23.04 -4.21 -1.04
CA MET A 1 23.65 -5.49 -0.58
C MET A 1 22.58 -6.56 -0.77
N THR A 2 22.90 -7.67 -1.44
CA THR A 2 22.01 -8.85 -1.37
C THR A 2 22.03 -9.39 0.06
N ALA A 3 21.03 -10.17 0.45
CA ALA A 3 20.96 -10.82 1.76
C ALA A 3 22.17 -11.72 2.09
N TYR A 4 23.08 -11.95 1.14
CA TYR A 4 24.23 -12.85 1.23
C TYR A 4 25.59 -12.19 0.92
N GLY A 5 25.67 -10.86 0.80
CA GLY A 5 26.94 -10.15 0.58
C GLY A 5 27.56 -10.31 -0.82
N ILE A 6 26.96 -11.11 -1.70
CA ILE A 6 27.38 -11.29 -3.09
C ILE A 6 26.92 -10.09 -3.91
N LYS A 7 27.85 -9.38 -4.56
CA LYS A 7 27.50 -8.32 -5.52
C LYS A 7 26.80 -8.95 -6.73
N PRO A 8 25.61 -8.46 -7.11
CA PRO A 8 24.87 -9.01 -8.23
C PRO A 8 25.63 -8.82 -9.54
N VAL A 9 25.73 -9.88 -10.33
CA VAL A 9 26.32 -9.84 -11.66
C VAL A 9 25.30 -9.37 -12.68
N ALA A 10 25.77 -8.70 -13.73
CA ALA A 10 24.91 -8.33 -14.86
C ALA A 10 24.37 -9.59 -15.53
N PHE A 11 23.08 -9.58 -15.87
CA PHE A 11 22.47 -10.67 -16.62
C PHE A 11 23.00 -10.69 -18.06
N ASP A 12 23.54 -11.84 -18.50
CA ASP A 12 23.99 -12.05 -19.88
C ASP A 12 22.96 -12.90 -20.65
N PRO A 13 22.15 -12.29 -21.53
CA PRO A 13 21.12 -12.98 -22.30
C PRO A 13 21.69 -13.93 -23.37
N ARG A 14 23.00 -13.91 -23.65
CA ARG A 14 23.63 -14.87 -24.58
C ARG A 14 23.89 -16.21 -23.93
N ARG A 15 24.01 -16.24 -22.60
CA ARG A 15 24.30 -17.43 -21.81
C ARG A 15 23.03 -18.05 -21.21
N HIS A 16 22.06 -17.20 -20.87
CA HIS A 16 20.84 -17.59 -20.20
C HIS A 16 19.64 -16.96 -20.90
N THR A 17 18.58 -17.73 -21.12
CA THR A 17 17.32 -17.21 -21.66
C THR A 17 16.50 -16.50 -20.58
N HIS A 18 16.63 -16.94 -19.33
CA HIS A 18 15.91 -16.37 -18.19
C HIS A 18 16.83 -16.07 -16.99
N VAL A 19 16.46 -15.07 -16.20
CA VAL A 19 17.19 -14.69 -14.98
C VAL A 19 17.23 -15.84 -13.98
N ILE A 20 16.15 -16.61 -13.88
CA ILE A 20 16.07 -17.81 -13.05
C ILE A 20 15.83 -19.00 -13.98
N GLU A 21 16.71 -19.99 -13.92
CA GLU A 21 16.65 -21.22 -14.72
C GLU A 21 16.85 -22.41 -13.79
N ARG A 22 15.97 -23.42 -13.89
CA ARG A 22 16.04 -24.66 -13.10
C ARG A 22 16.24 -24.41 -11.59
N GLY A 23 15.56 -23.39 -11.05
CA GLY A 23 15.66 -23.02 -9.64
C GLY A 23 16.97 -22.34 -9.23
N PHE A 24 17.73 -21.76 -10.17
CA PHE A 24 18.94 -21.00 -9.89
C PHE A 24 18.85 -19.59 -10.47
N CYS A 25 19.19 -18.57 -9.67
CA CYS A 25 19.22 -17.18 -10.12
C CYS A 25 20.61 -16.79 -10.65
N ASN A 26 20.69 -16.50 -11.94
CA ASN A 26 21.94 -16.16 -12.63
C ASN A 26 22.47 -14.75 -12.30
N ILE A 27 21.69 -13.90 -11.64
CA ILE A 27 22.13 -12.56 -11.17
C ILE A 27 22.67 -12.63 -9.74
N CYS A 28 21.92 -13.27 -8.85
CA CYS A 28 22.28 -13.39 -7.44
C CYS A 28 23.23 -14.57 -7.15
N GLN A 29 23.38 -15.50 -8.11
CA GLN A 29 24.22 -16.69 -8.01
C GLN A 29 23.83 -17.59 -6.84
N ILE A 30 22.52 -17.84 -6.68
CA ILE A 30 21.96 -18.68 -5.60
C ILE A 30 20.84 -19.57 -6.14
N HIS A 31 20.68 -20.75 -5.53
CA HIS A 31 19.48 -21.55 -5.70
C HIS A 31 18.29 -20.86 -5.00
N VAL A 32 17.13 -20.92 -5.64
CA VAL A 32 15.89 -20.29 -5.20
C VAL A 32 14.76 -21.32 -5.14
N LYS A 33 13.80 -21.08 -4.26
CA LYS A 33 12.60 -21.90 -4.18
C LYS A 33 11.68 -21.65 -5.36
N GLU A 34 10.72 -22.54 -5.56
CA GLU A 34 9.66 -22.37 -6.54
C GLU A 34 8.94 -21.02 -6.40
N LYS A 35 8.47 -20.48 -7.53
CA LYS A 35 7.75 -19.20 -7.62
C LYS A 35 8.56 -17.96 -7.16
N THR A 36 9.86 -18.11 -6.91
CA THR A 36 10.77 -16.98 -6.67
C THR A 36 10.97 -16.18 -7.95
N LYS A 37 11.00 -14.85 -7.84
CA LYS A 37 11.44 -13.96 -8.93
C LYS A 37 12.53 -13.02 -8.44
N HIS A 38 13.40 -12.61 -9.34
CA HIS A 38 14.42 -11.60 -9.06
C HIS A 38 13.84 -10.20 -9.32
N CYS A 39 13.82 -9.34 -8.31
CA CYS A 39 13.46 -7.94 -8.48
C CYS A 39 14.70 -7.14 -8.89
N ARG A 40 14.76 -6.69 -10.15
CA ARG A 40 15.90 -5.89 -10.65
C ARG A 40 16.10 -4.57 -9.87
N ARG A 41 15.02 -3.94 -9.41
CA ARG A 41 15.07 -2.66 -8.69
C ARG A 41 15.72 -2.81 -7.31
N CYS A 42 15.31 -3.82 -6.54
CA CYS A 42 15.91 -4.11 -5.23
C CYS A 42 17.18 -4.96 -5.33
N ASN A 43 17.40 -5.59 -6.49
CA ASN A 43 18.49 -6.51 -6.78
C ASN A 43 18.56 -7.69 -5.80
N ILE A 44 17.39 -8.28 -5.51
CA ILE A 44 17.21 -9.42 -4.60
C ILE A 44 16.22 -10.43 -5.20
N CYS A 45 16.36 -11.70 -4.81
CA CYS A 45 15.36 -12.73 -5.07
C CYS A 45 14.28 -12.70 -3.98
N VAL A 46 13.02 -12.74 -4.39
CA VAL A 46 11.86 -12.69 -3.49
C VAL A 46 11.00 -13.92 -3.74
N GLU A 47 10.83 -14.75 -2.71
CA GLU A 47 9.96 -15.92 -2.75
C GLU A 47 8.51 -15.48 -2.97
N VAL A 48 7.81 -16.17 -3.89
CA VAL A 48 6.42 -15.87 -4.25
C VAL A 48 6.26 -14.37 -4.52
N PHE A 49 7.05 -13.89 -5.45
CA PHE A 49 7.07 -12.46 -5.77
C PHE A 49 5.74 -12.03 -6.39
N ASP A 50 5.13 -11.03 -5.78
CA ASP A 50 3.95 -10.35 -6.30
C ASP A 50 4.41 -9.14 -7.13
N HIS A 51 4.89 -8.10 -6.46
CA HIS A 51 5.36 -6.88 -7.11
C HIS A 51 6.40 -6.13 -6.28
N HIS A 52 7.05 -5.15 -6.90
CA HIS A 52 7.81 -4.13 -6.19
C HIS A 52 6.90 -2.92 -5.96
N CYS A 53 6.53 -2.67 -4.71
CA CYS A 53 5.69 -1.55 -4.34
C CYS A 53 6.53 -0.28 -4.25
N ILE A 54 6.27 0.68 -5.13
CA ILE A 54 6.98 1.98 -5.16
C ILE A 54 6.65 2.79 -3.90
N TRP A 55 5.40 2.71 -3.43
CA TRP A 55 4.90 3.45 -2.25
C TRP A 55 5.57 3.01 -0.95
N LEU A 56 5.90 1.72 -0.83
CA LEU A 56 6.61 1.17 0.32
C LEU A 56 8.12 1.08 0.10
N ASN A 57 8.58 1.43 -1.11
CA ASN A 57 9.95 1.21 -1.57
C ASN A 57 10.48 -0.20 -1.22
N ASN A 58 9.61 -1.20 -1.37
CA ASN A 58 9.87 -2.57 -0.91
C ASN A 58 9.21 -3.59 -1.83
N CYS A 59 9.78 -4.79 -1.90
CA CYS A 59 9.16 -5.91 -2.60
C CYS A 59 8.07 -6.54 -1.74
N ILE A 60 6.93 -6.84 -2.36
CA ILE A 60 5.84 -7.60 -1.78
C ILE A 60 5.93 -9.04 -2.28
N GLY A 61 5.95 -9.99 -1.34
CA GLY A 61 6.00 -11.41 -1.62
C GLY A 61 5.65 -12.23 -0.39
N LYS A 62 6.05 -13.51 -0.35
CA LYS A 62 5.64 -14.47 0.69
C LYS A 62 5.72 -13.92 2.12
N LYS A 63 6.85 -13.32 2.47
CA LYS A 63 7.18 -12.92 3.86
C LYS A 63 6.34 -11.76 4.40
N ASN A 64 5.87 -10.85 3.53
CA ASN A 64 5.21 -9.61 3.96
C ASN A 64 3.83 -9.38 3.33
N TYR A 65 3.33 -10.30 2.50
CA TYR A 65 2.02 -10.16 1.86
C TYR A 65 0.87 -9.95 2.87
N ARG A 66 0.91 -10.65 4.02
CA ARG A 66 -0.10 -10.45 5.08
C ARG A 66 -0.11 -9.02 5.60
N MET A 67 1.07 -8.51 5.92
CA MET A 67 1.23 -7.16 6.47
C MET A 67 0.81 -6.11 5.45
N PHE A 68 1.07 -6.36 4.16
CA PHE A 68 0.59 -5.52 3.08
C PHE A 68 -0.95 -5.46 3.01
N VAL A 69 -1.65 -6.60 3.10
CA VAL A 69 -3.12 -6.63 3.10
C VAL A 69 -3.71 -5.96 4.36
N VAL A 70 -3.11 -6.18 5.53
CA VAL A 70 -3.49 -5.49 6.77
C VAL A 70 -3.31 -3.98 6.61
N LEU A 71 -2.17 -3.54 6.08
CA LEU A 71 -1.89 -2.13 5.81
C LEU A 71 -2.96 -1.51 4.89
N LEU A 72 -3.28 -2.15 3.76
CA LEU A 72 -4.32 -1.65 2.86
C LEU A 72 -5.67 -1.54 3.55
N THR A 73 -6.07 -2.58 4.29
CA THR A 73 -7.32 -2.61 5.05
C THR A 73 -7.37 -1.49 6.08
N SER A 74 -6.30 -1.31 6.87
CA SER A 74 -6.20 -0.24 7.86
C SER A 74 -6.29 1.15 7.23
N ILE A 75 -5.65 1.38 6.07
CA ILE A 75 -5.72 2.68 5.38
C ILE A 75 -7.15 2.94 4.89
N VAL A 76 -7.85 1.95 4.35
CA VAL A 76 -9.25 2.09 3.91
C VAL A 76 -10.14 2.54 5.08
N PHE A 77 -10.03 1.89 6.24
CA PHE A 77 -10.84 2.26 7.41
C PHE A 77 -10.48 3.63 7.97
N LEU A 78 -9.19 3.95 8.10
CA LEU A 78 -8.74 5.24 8.62
C LEU A 78 -9.12 6.40 7.70
N SER A 79 -8.88 6.26 6.39
CA SER A 79 -9.22 7.30 5.41
C SER A 79 -10.73 7.44 5.22
N GLY A 80 -11.49 6.34 5.25
CA GLY A 80 -12.94 6.36 5.25
C GLY A 80 -13.52 7.06 6.48
N GLY A 81 -13.01 6.73 7.67
CA GLY A 81 -13.40 7.41 8.92
C GLY A 81 -13.07 8.90 8.90
N ALA A 82 -11.86 9.28 8.45
CA ALA A 82 -11.46 10.67 8.30
C ALA A 82 -12.34 11.43 7.27
N THR A 83 -12.77 10.77 6.21
CA THR A 83 -13.71 11.34 5.22
C THR A 83 -15.06 11.66 5.85
N ILE A 84 -15.61 10.73 6.65
CA ILE A 84 -16.88 10.94 7.36
C ILE A 84 -16.76 12.08 8.38
N LEU A 85 -15.70 12.09 9.19
CA LEU A 85 -15.46 13.14 10.17
C LEU A 85 -15.25 14.50 9.50
N GLY A 86 -14.50 14.56 8.39
CA GLY A 86 -14.31 15.78 7.61
C GLY A 86 -15.61 16.33 7.02
N PHE A 87 -16.50 15.44 6.56
CA PHE A 87 -17.83 15.84 6.09
C PHE A 87 -18.69 16.40 7.22
N ILE A 88 -18.73 15.74 8.38
CA ILE A 88 -19.46 16.21 9.57
C ILE A 88 -18.92 17.58 10.00
N GLN A 89 -17.59 17.75 10.06
CA GLN A 89 -16.96 19.02 10.43
C GLN A 89 -17.37 20.15 9.49
N MET A 90 -17.43 19.90 8.18
CA MET A 90 -17.87 20.89 7.20
C MET A 90 -19.33 21.29 7.40
N LEU A 91 -20.22 20.33 7.69
CA LEU A 91 -21.63 20.62 7.99
C LEU A 91 -21.80 21.45 9.26
N LEU A 92 -21.06 21.11 10.32
CA LEU A 92 -21.10 21.85 11.58
C LEU A 92 -20.60 23.29 11.38
N TRP A 93 -19.52 23.50 10.63
CA TRP A 93 -19.04 24.85 10.31
C TRP A 93 -20.07 25.66 9.52
N ILE A 94 -20.70 25.07 8.50
CA ILE A 94 -21.72 25.77 7.70
C ILE A 94 -22.92 26.15 8.59
N SER A 95 -23.36 25.22 9.45
CA SER A 95 -24.46 25.48 10.38
C SER A 95 -24.11 26.54 11.42
N ASP A 96 -22.86 26.63 11.85
CA ASP A 96 -22.39 27.59 12.85
C ASP A 96 -22.02 28.95 12.23
N THR A 97 -21.66 29.01 10.94
CA THR A 97 -21.44 30.28 10.23
C THR A 97 -22.70 31.14 10.20
N ASP A 98 -23.88 30.52 10.15
CA ASP A 98 -25.16 31.21 10.28
C ASP A 98 -25.31 31.89 11.66
N HIS A 99 -24.68 31.34 12.70
CA HIS A 99 -24.71 31.88 14.06
C HIS A 99 -23.57 32.87 14.36
N MET A 100 -22.39 32.66 13.77
CA MET A 100 -21.19 33.49 13.96
C MET A 100 -21.27 34.85 13.24
N GLN A 101 -22.15 35.02 12.25
CA GLN A 101 -22.47 36.34 11.70
C GLN A 101 -23.07 37.30 12.75
N GLU A 102 -23.64 36.79 13.84
CA GLU A 102 -24.16 37.61 14.95
C GLU A 102 -23.11 37.95 16.02
N ILE A 103 -22.08 37.12 16.22
CA ILE A 103 -21.08 37.27 17.29
C ILE A 103 -19.81 37.96 16.76
N ASN A 104 -19.98 39.15 16.20
CA ASN A 104 -18.95 39.89 15.49
C ASN A 104 -17.94 40.60 16.43
N GLY A 105 -17.33 39.88 17.40
CA GLY A 105 -16.57 40.55 18.47
C GLY A 105 -15.32 39.86 19.01
N GLN A 106 -15.21 38.54 19.07
CA GLN A 106 -14.05 37.88 19.68
C GLN A 106 -13.64 36.64 18.90
N MET A 107 -12.61 36.81 18.07
CA MET A 107 -12.04 35.80 17.21
C MET A 107 -11.19 34.81 18.03
N PHE A 108 -11.26 33.54 17.61
CA PHE A 108 -10.38 32.43 17.99
C PHE A 108 -8.90 32.85 18.05
N PRO A 109 -8.02 32.14 18.79
CA PRO A 109 -6.62 32.53 19.04
C PRO A 109 -5.71 32.62 17.79
N PHE A 110 -6.24 32.43 16.58
CA PHE A 110 -5.54 32.62 15.31
C PHE A 110 -6.46 33.36 14.33
N ASP A 111 -6.04 34.53 13.84
CA ASP A 111 -6.76 35.36 12.85
C ASP A 111 -6.67 34.76 11.44
N VAL A 112 -7.29 33.60 11.24
CA VAL A 112 -7.35 32.89 9.96
C VAL A 112 -8.73 33.11 9.33
N PRO A 113 -8.83 33.62 8.10
CA PRO A 113 -10.12 33.98 7.52
C PRO A 113 -10.95 32.72 7.22
N LEU A 114 -12.27 32.82 7.40
CA LEU A 114 -13.23 31.72 7.25
C LEU A 114 -13.09 30.96 5.91
N TRP A 115 -12.90 31.69 4.81
CA TRP A 115 -12.73 31.08 3.49
C TRP A 115 -11.50 30.17 3.39
N LEU A 116 -10.43 30.48 4.14
CA LEU A 116 -9.21 29.68 4.17
C LEU A 116 -9.41 28.40 4.97
N TRP A 117 -10.16 28.45 6.07
CA TRP A 117 -10.58 27.27 6.81
C TRP A 117 -11.45 26.34 5.97
N LEU A 118 -12.48 26.87 5.32
CA LEU A 118 -13.37 26.10 4.45
C LEU A 118 -12.59 25.46 3.30
N LEU A 119 -11.68 26.21 2.67
CA LEU A 119 -10.80 25.69 1.63
C LEU A 119 -9.92 24.55 2.15
N ALA A 120 -9.27 24.73 3.32
CA ALA A 120 -8.43 23.70 3.93
C ALA A 120 -9.23 22.44 4.28
N SER A 121 -10.43 22.59 4.85
CA SER A 121 -11.34 21.49 5.15
C SER A 121 -11.78 20.75 3.89
N PHE A 122 -12.13 21.47 2.81
CA PHE A 122 -12.51 20.88 1.53
C PHE A 122 -11.36 20.10 0.90
N VAL A 123 -10.16 20.69 0.84
CA VAL A 123 -8.96 20.02 0.31
C VAL A 123 -8.63 18.77 1.11
N SER A 124 -8.70 18.86 2.44
CA SER A 124 -8.49 17.70 3.32
C SER A 124 -9.53 16.61 3.07
N PHE A 125 -10.81 16.95 3.01
CA PHE A 125 -11.89 16.00 2.70
C PHE A 125 -11.68 15.30 1.36
N ALA A 126 -11.40 16.07 0.30
CA ALA A 126 -11.16 15.54 -1.03
C ALA A 126 -9.94 14.60 -1.06
N ALA A 127 -8.87 14.94 -0.34
CA ALA A 127 -7.68 14.10 -0.24
C ALA A 127 -7.98 12.77 0.45
N HIS A 128 -8.69 12.77 1.59
CA HIS A 128 -9.05 11.55 2.31
C HIS A 128 -10.00 10.67 1.49
N LEU A 129 -10.96 11.27 0.78
CA LEU A 129 -11.87 10.56 -0.11
C LEU A 129 -11.10 9.89 -1.27
N ALA A 130 -10.17 10.61 -1.90
CA ALA A 130 -9.34 10.07 -2.97
C ALA A 130 -8.46 8.90 -2.47
N ILE A 131 -7.84 9.04 -1.30
CA ILE A 131 -7.04 7.97 -0.68
C ILE A 131 -7.92 6.76 -0.39
N ALA A 132 -9.10 6.95 0.21
CA ALA A 132 -10.05 5.88 0.50
C ALA A 132 -10.47 5.15 -0.77
N ALA A 133 -10.82 5.87 -1.84
CA ALA A 133 -11.23 5.29 -3.11
C ALA A 133 -10.12 4.48 -3.78
N VAL A 134 -8.91 5.03 -3.89
CA VAL A 134 -7.77 4.35 -4.52
C VAL A 134 -7.39 3.09 -3.73
N THR A 135 -7.32 3.19 -2.41
CA THR A 135 -6.93 2.05 -1.57
C THR A 135 -8.03 0.98 -1.51
N ALA A 136 -9.31 1.36 -1.53
CA ALA A 136 -10.42 0.42 -1.64
C ALA A 136 -10.39 -0.31 -3.00
N HIS A 137 -10.14 0.39 -4.11
CA HIS A 137 -10.00 -0.24 -5.42
C HIS A 137 -8.84 -1.25 -5.46
N LEU A 138 -7.68 -0.88 -4.89
CA LEU A 138 -6.54 -1.79 -4.79
C LEU A 138 -6.88 -3.02 -3.94
N LEU A 139 -7.54 -2.83 -2.79
CA LEU A 139 -7.97 -3.94 -1.93
C LEU A 139 -8.96 -4.86 -2.68
N GLN A 140 -9.93 -4.30 -3.40
CA GLN A 140 -10.88 -5.07 -4.23
C GLN A 140 -10.16 -5.89 -5.31
N PHE A 141 -9.17 -5.32 -5.99
CA PHE A 141 -8.36 -6.04 -6.95
C PHE A 141 -7.66 -7.26 -6.30
N HIS A 142 -7.06 -7.08 -5.12
CA HIS A 142 -6.43 -8.18 -4.40
C HIS A 142 -7.43 -9.24 -3.92
N ILE A 143 -8.64 -8.86 -3.51
CA ILE A 143 -9.72 -9.79 -3.15
C ILE A 143 -10.14 -10.63 -4.37
N LYS A 144 -10.45 -9.97 -5.50
CA LYS A 144 -10.82 -10.64 -6.75
C LYS A 144 -9.73 -11.59 -7.27
N LEU A 145 -8.46 -11.20 -7.13
CA LEU A 145 -7.33 -12.07 -7.49
C LEU A 145 -7.19 -13.29 -6.58
N CYS A 146 -7.77 -13.27 -5.38
CA CYS A 146 -7.86 -14.45 -4.53
C CYS A 146 -9.02 -15.35 -5.00
N GLU A 147 -10.19 -14.76 -5.24
CA GLU A 147 -11.38 -15.45 -5.75
C GLU A 147 -11.14 -16.16 -7.10
N PHE A 148 -10.55 -15.45 -8.08
CA PHE A 148 -10.27 -16.00 -9.41
C PHE A 148 -9.31 -17.19 -9.39
N LEU A 149 -8.40 -17.23 -8.41
CA LEU A 149 -7.47 -18.34 -8.27
C LEU A 149 -8.06 -19.50 -7.45
N GLU A 150 -9.34 -19.40 -7.04
CA GLU A 150 -10.01 -20.32 -6.11
C GLU A 150 -9.25 -20.48 -4.78
N ILE A 151 -8.46 -19.47 -4.42
CA ILE A 151 -7.70 -19.45 -3.17
C ILE A 151 -8.43 -18.47 -2.25
N PRO A 152 -9.09 -18.92 -1.16
CA PRO A 152 -9.69 -18.01 -0.19
C PRO A 152 -8.65 -16.95 0.24
N VAL A 153 -9.01 -15.68 0.40
CA VAL A 153 -8.05 -14.63 0.84
C VAL A 153 -7.28 -15.10 2.09
N PHE A 154 -7.98 -15.73 3.01
CA PHE A 154 -7.43 -16.39 4.20
C PHE A 154 -6.54 -17.59 3.90
N TYR A 155 -6.77 -18.34 2.82
CA TYR A 155 -5.99 -19.48 2.37
C TYR A 155 -4.80 -19.07 1.49
N LYS A 156 -4.84 -17.94 0.79
CA LYS A 156 -3.66 -17.37 0.11
C LYS A 156 -2.70 -16.82 1.15
N VAL A 157 -3.26 -16.23 2.21
CA VAL A 157 -2.58 -16.04 3.48
C VAL A 157 -2.07 -17.41 3.98
N TYR A 158 -2.91 -18.40 4.32
CA TYR A 158 -2.52 -19.67 4.98
C TYR A 158 -1.55 -20.59 4.19
N PHE A 159 -1.73 -20.79 2.89
CA PHE A 159 -0.94 -21.67 2.02
C PHE A 159 0.44 -21.07 1.68
N TYR A 160 0.60 -19.74 1.83
CA TYR A 160 1.91 -19.09 1.90
C TYR A 160 2.48 -19.02 3.33
N ILE A 161 1.76 -19.54 4.34
CA ILE A 161 2.08 -19.55 5.77
C ILE A 161 2.20 -20.98 6.33
N SER A 162 2.32 -22.03 5.50
CA SER A 162 2.83 -23.30 6.03
C SER A 162 4.12 -23.01 6.81
N PRO A 163 4.23 -23.43 8.09
CA PRO A 163 5.44 -23.22 8.85
C PRO A 163 6.59 -23.80 8.03
N ILE A 164 7.71 -23.08 8.02
CA ILE A 164 8.97 -23.62 7.53
C ILE A 164 9.17 -24.89 8.38
N PRO A 165 9.16 -26.11 7.82
CA PRO A 165 9.69 -27.23 8.57
C PRO A 165 11.15 -26.86 8.87
N GLU A 166 11.51 -26.89 10.16
CA GLU A 166 12.84 -26.54 10.65
C GLU A 166 13.96 -27.15 9.80
#